data_AF-A0A2W4PJ62-F1
#
_entry.id   AF-A0A2W4PJ62-F1
#
_cell.length_a   1.000
_cell.length_b   1.000
_cell.length_c   1.000
_cell.angle_alpha   90.00
_cell.angle_beta   90.00
_cell.angle_gamma   90.00
#
_symmetry.space_group_name_H-M   'P 1'
#
loop_
_entity.id
_entity.type
_entity.pdbx_description
1 polymer ?
#
loop_
_entity_poly.entity_id
_entity_poly.type
_entity_poly.pdbx_seq_one_letter_code
_entity_poly.pdbx_strand_id
1 'polypeptide(L)'
;MADEEKFPQEAPTPIDPENPPEPIEEMQAKTIREIRAETVAPKDLPEGARELREAEEPEAVARRREIEQALDQPINAIEDAVNRLDRDTTPRAPRDVLAHPVPDTTNILGRWTVPLSIYDVVYISLAIFTLIELLIGELFPGGEWLAVIVLLAIAAVKAFHVVWYYMHLAYDSRIFWLTLAIPFLIGGLGLIFLMIVPPFGY
;
A
#
# COMPACT_ATOMS: atom_id res chain seq x y z
N MET A 1 1.94 -42.10 9.47
CA MET A 1 1.67 -40.94 10.33
C MET A 1 3.02 -40.31 10.54
N ALA A 2 3.29 -39.20 9.85
CA ALA A 2 4.55 -38.48 9.93
C ALA A 2 4.45 -37.48 11.08
N ASP A 3 5.43 -37.48 11.97
CA ASP A 3 5.53 -36.55 13.08
C ASP A 3 5.79 -35.14 12.55
N GLU A 4 4.88 -34.21 12.83
CA GLU A 4 5.08 -32.78 12.58
C GLU A 4 6.11 -32.25 13.59
N GLU A 5 7.31 -31.93 13.11
CA GLU A 5 8.27 -31.10 13.84
C GLU A 5 7.67 -29.70 14.06
N LYS A 6 7.19 -29.44 15.29
CA LYS A 6 6.79 -28.11 15.72
C LYS A 6 8.05 -27.29 16.00
N PHE A 7 8.40 -26.41 15.06
CA PHE A 7 9.39 -25.37 15.31
C PHE A 7 8.90 -24.49 16.48
N PRO A 8 9.74 -24.24 17.50
CA PRO A 8 9.39 -23.33 18.58
C PRO A 8 9.17 -21.93 17.99
N GLN A 9 7.94 -21.44 18.06
CA GLN A 9 7.63 -20.05 17.74
C GLN A 9 8.17 -19.19 18.89
N GLU A 10 9.37 -18.65 18.73
CA GLU A 10 9.86 -17.59 19.60
C GLU A 10 8.95 -16.37 19.41
N ALA A 11 8.29 -15.96 20.50
CA ALA A 11 7.46 -14.77 20.49
C ALA A 11 8.34 -13.54 20.19
N PRO A 12 7.92 -12.64 19.29
CA PRO A 12 8.71 -11.46 18.97
C PRO A 12 8.90 -10.62 20.24
N THR A 13 10.14 -10.31 20.56
CA THR A 13 10.47 -9.43 21.68
C THR A 13 9.92 -8.03 21.41
N PRO A 14 9.25 -7.39 22.40
CA PRO A 14 8.82 -6.00 22.27
C PRO A 14 10.02 -5.10 21.98
N ILE A 15 9.91 -4.27 20.94
CA ILE A 15 10.94 -3.31 20.56
C ILE A 15 10.98 -2.22 21.63
N ASP A 16 12.14 -2.07 22.29
CA ASP A 16 12.39 -1.01 23.27
C ASP A 16 12.62 0.32 22.53
N PRO A 17 11.78 1.36 22.74
CA PRO A 17 11.93 2.64 22.08
C PRO A 17 13.14 3.46 22.56
N GLU A 18 13.66 3.20 23.77
CA GLU A 18 14.85 3.90 24.28
C GLU A 18 16.16 3.22 23.87
N ASN A 19 16.09 1.95 23.45
CA ASN A 19 17.20 1.17 22.95
C ASN A 19 16.80 0.43 21.67
N PRO A 20 16.58 1.16 20.54
CA PRO A 20 16.25 0.53 19.28
C PRO A 20 17.36 -0.48 18.94
N PRO A 21 17.04 -1.70 18.49
CA PRO A 21 18.05 -2.63 18.04
C PRO A 21 18.90 -1.92 16.99
N GLU A 22 20.21 -2.17 17.03
CA GLU A 22 21.11 -1.66 16.00
C GLU A 22 20.51 -2.00 14.62
N PRO A 23 20.50 -1.05 13.67
CA PRO A 23 20.01 -1.32 12.33
C PRO A 23 20.66 -2.62 11.86
N ILE A 24 19.86 -3.59 11.43
CA ILE A 24 20.34 -4.89 11.00
C ILE A 24 21.45 -4.67 9.97
N GLU A 25 22.72 -4.74 10.40
CA GLU A 25 23.88 -4.61 9.51
C GLU A 25 23.86 -5.75 8.46
N GLU A 26 23.11 -6.82 8.75
CA GLU A 26 22.98 -8.03 7.95
C GLU A 26 22.17 -7.88 6.64
N MET A 27 21.54 -6.74 6.37
CA MET A 27 20.86 -6.51 5.08
C MET A 27 21.60 -5.59 4.11
N GLN A 28 22.77 -5.07 4.49
CA GLN A 28 23.77 -4.69 3.49
C GLN A 28 24.47 -5.95 3.01
N ALA A 29 23.68 -6.88 2.43
CA ALA A 29 24.22 -8.01 1.71
C ALA A 29 25.27 -7.46 0.75
N LYS A 30 26.53 -7.88 0.94
CA LYS A 30 27.62 -7.64 -0.01
C LYS A 30 27.02 -7.65 -1.40
N THR A 31 27.22 -6.57 -2.16
CA THR A 31 26.64 -6.51 -3.50
C THR A 31 27.07 -7.76 -4.27
N ILE A 32 26.25 -8.28 -5.18
CA ILE A 32 26.61 -9.48 -5.96
C ILE A 32 27.99 -9.29 -6.62
N ARG A 33 28.35 -8.04 -6.92
CA ARG A 33 29.68 -7.62 -7.36
C ARG A 33 30.81 -7.89 -6.37
N GLU A 34 30.62 -7.61 -5.09
CA GLU A 34 31.60 -7.91 -4.04
C GLU A 34 31.75 -9.42 -3.82
N ILE A 35 30.64 -10.17 -3.89
CA ILE A 35 30.67 -11.64 -3.80
C ILE A 35 31.38 -12.24 -5.03
N ARG A 36 31.23 -11.65 -6.21
CA ARG A 36 31.92 -12.08 -7.44
C ARG A 36 33.40 -11.65 -7.48
N ALA A 37 33.71 -10.45 -6.96
CA ALA A 37 35.07 -9.93 -6.89
C ALA A 37 35.92 -10.66 -5.84
N GLU A 38 35.28 -11.32 -4.87
CA GLU A 38 35.88 -12.32 -3.99
C GLU A 38 36.20 -13.58 -4.80
N THR A 39 37.16 -13.46 -5.72
CA THR A 39 37.69 -14.59 -6.47
C THR A 39 38.27 -15.60 -5.50
N VAL A 40 37.78 -16.85 -5.55
CA VAL A 40 38.32 -17.98 -4.78
C VAL A 40 39.84 -17.96 -4.93
N ALA A 41 40.55 -17.82 -3.81
CA ALA A 41 42.00 -17.71 -3.86
C ALA A 41 42.56 -18.98 -4.52
N PRO A 42 43.65 -18.90 -5.31
CA PRO A 42 44.19 -20.06 -6.02
C PRO A 42 44.47 -21.27 -5.11
N LYS A 43 44.79 -21.01 -3.83
CA LYS A 43 45.01 -21.98 -2.75
C LYS A 43 43.75 -22.70 -2.26
N ASP A 44 42.56 -22.25 -2.64
CA ASP A 44 41.27 -22.80 -2.20
C ASP A 44 40.55 -23.58 -3.33
N LEU A 45 41.15 -23.64 -4.52
CA LEU A 45 40.67 -24.47 -5.63
C LEU A 45 40.96 -25.96 -5.35
N PRO A 46 40.13 -26.91 -5.81
CA PRO A 46 40.48 -28.34 -5.72
C PRO A 46 41.76 -28.67 -6.52
N GLU A 47 42.56 -29.63 -6.08
CA GLU A 47 43.91 -29.92 -6.62
C GLU A 47 43.92 -30.09 -8.14
N GLY A 48 43.00 -30.89 -8.70
CA GLY A 48 42.91 -31.08 -10.16
C GLY A 48 42.59 -29.80 -10.94
N ALA A 49 41.90 -28.83 -10.34
CA ALA A 49 41.64 -27.54 -10.97
C ALA A 49 42.84 -26.59 -10.91
N ARG A 50 43.75 -26.76 -9.94
CA ARG A 50 45.01 -26.00 -9.89
C ARG A 50 45.97 -26.48 -10.95
N GLU A 51 46.16 -27.79 -11.05
CA GLU A 51 47.04 -28.40 -12.05
C GLU A 51 46.63 -28.03 -13.48
N LEU A 52 45.34 -28.07 -13.79
CA LEU A 52 44.81 -27.64 -15.08
C LEU A 52 45.04 -26.15 -15.37
N ARG A 53 45.04 -25.30 -14.33
CA ARG A 53 45.21 -23.85 -14.44
C ARG A 53 46.68 -23.46 -14.53
N GLU A 54 47.57 -24.23 -13.91
CA GLU A 54 49.03 -24.07 -13.99
C GLU A 54 49.60 -24.64 -15.30
N ALA A 55 48.97 -25.68 -15.85
CA ALA A 55 49.32 -26.26 -17.15
C ALA A 55 48.75 -25.49 -18.36
N GLU A 56 48.01 -24.40 -18.12
CA GLU A 56 47.36 -23.63 -19.16
C GLU A 56 48.37 -22.71 -19.88
N GLU A 57 48.51 -22.85 -21.20
CA GLU A 57 49.38 -21.99 -22.00
C GLU A 57 48.94 -20.52 -21.89
N PRO A 58 49.88 -19.55 -21.88
CA PRO A 58 49.56 -18.13 -21.68
C PRO A 58 48.59 -17.57 -22.75
N GLU A 59 48.61 -18.11 -23.97
CA GLU A 59 47.66 -17.75 -25.02
C GLU A 59 46.23 -18.26 -24.75
N ALA A 60 46.08 -19.41 -24.08
CA ALA A 60 44.78 -19.93 -23.68
C ALA A 60 44.19 -19.10 -22.53
N VAL A 61 45.03 -18.68 -21.59
CA VAL A 61 44.64 -17.77 -20.49
C VAL A 61 44.15 -16.42 -21.06
N ALA A 62 44.83 -15.86 -22.06
CA ALA A 62 44.41 -14.62 -22.71
C ALA A 62 43.03 -14.74 -23.38
N ARG A 63 42.83 -15.78 -24.20
CA ARG A 63 41.53 -16.06 -24.86
C ARG A 63 40.41 -16.29 -23.85
N ARG A 64 40.68 -17.01 -22.76
CA ARG A 64 39.70 -17.21 -21.70
C ARG A 64 39.29 -15.89 -21.06
N ARG A 65 40.23 -15.00 -20.75
CA ARG A 65 39.93 -13.67 -20.19
C ARG A 65 39.10 -12.81 -21.13
N GLU A 66 39.36 -12.87 -22.44
CA GLU A 66 38.55 -12.18 -23.44
C GLU A 66 37.11 -12.70 -23.47
N ILE A 67 36.93 -14.03 -23.40
CA ILE A 67 35.60 -14.64 -23.33
C ILE A 67 34.88 -14.29 -22.02
N GLU A 68 35.59 -14.33 -20.88
CA GLU A 68 35.04 -13.92 -19.59
C GLU A 68 34.60 -12.45 -19.61
N GLN A 69 35.41 -11.54 -20.18
CA GLN A 69 35.02 -10.14 -20.35
C GLN A 69 33.78 -9.97 -21.24
N ALA A 70 33.68 -10.72 -22.33
CA ALA A 70 32.52 -10.67 -23.21
C ALA A 70 31.24 -11.19 -22.52
N LEU A 71 31.36 -12.22 -21.67
CA LEU A 71 30.23 -12.77 -20.91
C LEU A 71 29.85 -11.91 -19.70
N ASP A 72 30.79 -11.19 -19.10
CA ASP A 72 30.53 -10.26 -18.00
C ASP A 72 29.81 -8.99 -18.46
N GLN A 73 29.99 -8.57 -19.72
CA GLN A 73 29.35 -7.36 -20.25
C GLN A 73 27.81 -7.34 -20.11
N PRO A 74 27.05 -8.36 -20.58
CA PRO A 74 25.60 -8.36 -20.42
C PRO A 74 25.16 -8.46 -18.96
N ILE A 75 25.93 -9.15 -18.11
CA ILE A 75 25.61 -9.27 -16.67
C ILE A 75 25.73 -7.90 -16.00
N ASN A 76 26.83 -7.18 -16.24
CA ASN A 76 27.01 -5.82 -15.71
C ASN A 76 25.89 -4.89 -16.21
N ALA A 77 25.43 -5.03 -17.45
CA ALA A 77 24.33 -4.22 -17.98
C ALA A 77 22.99 -4.50 -17.28
N ILE A 78 22.69 -5.76 -16.94
CA ILE A 78 21.49 -6.14 -16.17
C ILE A 78 21.58 -5.58 -14.75
N GLU A 79 22.74 -5.70 -14.10
CA GLU A 79 22.96 -5.19 -12.74
C GLU A 79 22.84 -3.65 -12.70
N ASP A 80 23.37 -2.94 -13.69
CA ASP A 80 23.19 -1.50 -13.83
C ASP A 80 21.72 -1.11 -14.04
N ALA A 81 20.95 -1.90 -14.81
CA ALA A 81 19.52 -1.67 -15.00
C ALA A 81 18.74 -1.89 -13.70
N VAL A 82 19.04 -2.95 -12.95
CA VAL A 82 18.43 -3.24 -11.64
C VAL A 82 18.79 -2.14 -10.64
N ASN A 83 20.06 -1.73 -10.55
CA ASN A 83 20.51 -0.68 -9.64
C ASN A 83 19.96 0.71 -9.99
N ARG A 84 19.61 0.95 -11.26
CA ARG A 84 18.87 2.16 -11.65
C ARG A 84 17.42 2.08 -11.19
N LEU A 85 16.75 0.95 -11.43
CA LEU A 85 15.38 0.73 -11.01
C LEU A 85 15.23 0.80 -9.49
N ASP A 86 16.17 0.20 -8.76
CA ASP A 86 16.21 0.29 -7.31
C ASP A 86 16.37 1.75 -6.88
N ARG A 87 17.39 2.48 -7.35
CA ARG A 87 17.57 3.92 -7.02
C ARG A 87 16.37 4.83 -7.34
N ASP A 88 15.56 4.46 -8.32
CA ASP A 88 14.33 5.17 -8.70
C ASP A 88 13.13 4.78 -7.82
N THR A 89 13.13 3.57 -7.26
CA THR A 89 12.03 3.03 -6.45
C THR A 89 12.31 2.99 -4.95
N THR A 90 13.58 3.09 -4.53
CA THR A 90 13.95 3.09 -3.11
C THR A 90 13.42 4.38 -2.47
N PRO A 91 12.56 4.27 -1.44
CA PRO A 91 12.05 5.43 -0.75
C PRO A 91 13.18 6.19 -0.05
N ARG A 92 13.28 7.51 -0.26
CA ARG A 92 14.36 8.35 0.29
C ARG A 92 13.94 9.07 1.57
N ALA A 93 12.63 9.20 1.76
CA ALA A 93 12.02 9.77 2.95
C ALA A 93 10.88 8.86 3.46
N PRO A 94 10.53 8.93 4.76
CA PRO A 94 9.41 8.17 5.32
C PRO A 94 8.07 8.37 4.58
N ARG A 95 7.88 9.54 3.93
CA ARG A 95 6.71 9.84 3.10
C ARG A 95 6.67 9.06 1.77
N ASP A 96 7.82 8.61 1.26
CA ASP A 96 7.94 7.89 0.00
C ASP A 96 7.53 6.41 0.16
N VAL A 97 7.45 5.93 1.40
CA VAL A 97 6.99 4.57 1.76
C VAL A 97 5.46 4.47 1.87
N LEU A 98 4.76 5.61 1.85
CA LEU A 98 3.30 5.64 1.94
C LEU A 98 2.71 5.19 0.59
N ALA A 99 1.79 4.22 0.64
CA ALA A 99 1.17 3.63 -0.54
C ALA A 99 0.48 4.65 -1.48
N HIS A 100 0.12 5.83 -0.97
CA HIS A 100 -0.39 6.94 -1.76
C HIS A 100 0.16 8.27 -1.22
N PRO A 101 0.79 9.13 -2.06
CA PRO A 101 1.12 10.48 -1.67
C PRO A 101 -0.18 11.24 -1.43
N VAL A 102 -0.51 11.50 -0.17
CA VAL A 102 -1.68 12.32 0.19
C VAL A 102 -1.31 13.76 -0.17
N PRO A 103 -1.99 14.39 -1.13
CA PRO A 103 -1.68 15.78 -1.46
C PRO A 103 -2.01 16.68 -0.27
N ASP A 104 -1.04 17.50 0.14
CA ASP A 104 -1.19 18.47 1.24
C ASP A 104 -2.14 19.64 0.91
N THR A 105 -2.67 19.66 -0.32
CA THR A 105 -3.56 20.70 -0.82
C THR A 105 -4.78 20.09 -1.47
N THR A 106 -5.95 20.63 -1.15
CA THR A 106 -7.22 20.21 -1.76
C THR A 106 -7.77 21.33 -2.65
N ASN A 107 -8.06 20.99 -3.90
CA ASN A 107 -8.74 21.87 -4.85
C ASN A 107 -10.25 21.74 -4.68
N ILE A 108 -10.86 22.70 -3.99
CA ILE A 108 -12.32 22.77 -3.85
C ILE A 108 -12.88 23.44 -5.10
N LEU A 109 -13.76 22.73 -5.82
CA LEU A 109 -14.50 23.22 -6.99
C LEU A 109 -13.60 23.76 -8.13
N GLY A 110 -12.36 23.27 -8.23
CA GLY A 110 -11.40 23.67 -9.27
C GLY A 110 -10.96 25.15 -9.25
N ARG A 111 -11.34 25.90 -8.21
CA ARG A 111 -11.03 27.34 -8.08
C ARG A 111 -10.34 27.72 -6.76
N TRP A 112 -10.50 26.92 -5.72
CA TRP A 112 -10.02 27.26 -4.38
C TRP A 112 -9.05 26.18 -3.90
N THR A 113 -7.76 26.53 -3.82
CA THR A 113 -6.71 25.69 -3.24
C THR A 113 -6.66 25.93 -1.75
N VAL A 114 -7.08 24.96 -0.94
CA VAL A 114 -6.96 25.04 0.53
C VAL A 114 -5.75 24.19 0.96
N PRO A 115 -4.85 24.70 1.83
CA PRO A 115 -3.70 23.97 2.34
C PRO A 115 -4.12 23.00 3.47
N LEU A 116 -5.15 22.20 3.20
CA LEU A 116 -5.67 21.18 4.10
C LEU A 116 -5.78 19.87 3.33
N SER A 117 -5.51 18.77 4.04
CA SER A 117 -5.74 17.44 3.50
C SER A 117 -7.21 17.27 3.16
N ILE A 118 -7.50 16.47 2.13
CA ILE A 118 -8.86 16.19 1.71
C ILE A 118 -9.70 15.59 2.85
N TYR A 119 -9.05 14.83 3.73
CA TYR A 119 -9.68 14.24 4.92
C TYR A 119 -10.09 15.30 5.93
N ASP A 120 -9.28 16.33 6.15
CA ASP A 120 -9.59 17.42 7.07
C ASP A 120 -10.78 18.24 6.55
N VAL A 121 -10.82 18.51 5.24
CA VAL A 121 -11.93 19.22 4.59
C VAL A 121 -13.24 18.44 4.75
N VAL A 122 -13.22 17.13 4.51
CA VAL A 122 -14.38 16.26 4.69
C VAL A 122 -14.79 16.18 6.16
N TYR A 123 -13.83 16.08 7.08
CA TYR A 123 -14.11 16.06 8.51
C TYR A 123 -14.83 17.35 8.96
N ILE A 124 -14.33 18.51 8.53
CA ILE A 124 -14.92 19.82 8.84
C ILE A 124 -16.31 19.95 8.22
N SER A 125 -16.50 19.52 6.97
CA SER A 125 -17.82 19.60 6.32
C SER A 125 -18.86 18.71 7.02
N LEU A 126 -18.47 17.51 7.46
CA LEU A 126 -19.33 16.61 8.23
C LEU A 126 -19.68 17.20 9.60
N ALA A 127 -18.72 17.86 10.27
CA ALA A 127 -18.97 18.56 11.51
C ALA A 127 -20.00 19.69 11.30
N ILE A 128 -19.87 20.48 10.23
CA ILE A 128 -20.83 21.53 9.87
C ILE A 128 -22.22 20.95 9.61
N PHE A 129 -22.35 19.86 8.84
CA PHE A 129 -23.65 19.23 8.62
C PHE A 129 -24.28 18.74 9.92
N THR A 130 -23.48 18.19 10.83
CA THR A 130 -23.96 17.76 12.16
C THR A 130 -24.45 18.94 13.00
N LEU A 131 -23.74 20.07 12.97
CA LEU A 131 -24.18 21.28 13.68
C LEU A 131 -25.50 21.81 13.09
N ILE A 132 -25.67 21.78 11.77
CA ILE A 132 -26.91 22.20 11.11
C ILE A 132 -28.06 21.27 11.50
N GLU A 133 -27.85 19.95 11.50
CA GLU A 133 -28.88 18.99 11.94
C GLU A 133 -29.30 19.23 13.39
N LEU A 134 -28.33 19.46 14.28
CA LEU A 134 -28.61 19.75 15.68
C LEU A 134 -29.38 21.06 15.84
N LEU A 135 -29.01 22.10 15.10
CA LEU A 135 -29.70 23.38 15.11
C LEU A 135 -31.14 23.26 14.59
N ILE A 136 -31.38 22.50 13.52
CA ILE A 136 -32.73 22.24 13.00
C ILE A 136 -33.54 21.43 14.02
N GLY A 137 -32.94 20.40 14.63
CA GLY A 137 -33.61 19.59 15.65
C GLY A 137 -34.02 20.41 16.87
N GLU A 138 -33.19 21.36 17.29
CA GLU A 138 -33.45 22.24 18.43
C GLU A 138 -34.45 23.36 18.10
N LEU A 139 -34.39 23.95 16.89
CA LEU A 139 -35.27 25.05 16.47
C LEU A 139 -36.71 24.59 16.17
N PHE A 140 -36.89 23.33 15.79
CA PHE A 140 -38.19 22.75 15.48
C PHE A 140 -38.53 21.58 16.44
N PRO A 141 -38.64 21.86 17.77
CA PRO A 141 -38.90 20.84 18.78
C PRO A 141 -40.38 20.44 18.71
N GLY A 142 -40.72 19.51 17.81
CA GLY A 142 -42.12 19.13 17.62
C GLY A 142 -42.41 18.15 16.50
N GLY A 143 -41.40 17.66 15.77
CA GLY A 143 -41.62 16.65 14.74
C GLY A 143 -42.51 17.15 13.60
N GLU A 144 -42.35 18.42 13.20
CA GLU A 144 -42.92 18.87 11.94
C GLU A 144 -42.42 17.92 10.85
N TRP A 145 -43.34 17.30 10.13
CA TRP A 145 -43.04 16.31 9.08
C TRP A 145 -42.01 16.85 8.06
N LEU A 146 -42.01 18.16 7.84
CA LEU A 146 -41.04 18.86 7.01
C LEU A 146 -39.61 18.80 7.60
N ALA A 147 -39.45 19.04 8.90
CA ALA A 147 -38.15 18.95 9.58
C ALA A 147 -37.58 17.52 9.48
N VAL A 148 -38.44 16.51 9.61
CA VAL A 148 -38.05 15.10 9.42
C VAL A 148 -37.53 14.85 8.01
N ILE A 149 -38.22 15.33 6.98
CA ILE A 149 -37.78 15.18 5.57
C ILE A 149 -36.46 15.91 5.34
N VAL A 150 -36.30 17.12 5.87
CA VAL A 150 -35.06 17.91 5.72
C VAL A 150 -33.90 17.20 6.42
N LEU A 151 -34.08 16.74 7.66
CA LEU A 151 -33.05 16.00 8.40
C LEU A 151 -32.68 14.70 7.68
N LEU A 152 -33.67 13.98 7.12
CA LEU A 152 -33.41 12.78 6.32
C LEU A 152 -32.61 13.09 5.06
N ALA A 153 -32.93 14.20 4.37
CA ALA A 153 -32.18 14.63 3.19
C ALA A 153 -30.74 15.01 3.53
N ILE A 154 -30.51 15.73 4.64
CA ILE A 154 -29.16 16.07 5.11
C ILE A 154 -28.38 14.81 5.48
N ALA A 155 -29.01 13.86 6.18
CA ALA A 155 -28.39 12.58 6.51
C ALA A 155 -27.99 11.79 5.26
N ALA A 156 -28.82 11.80 4.21
CA ALA A 156 -28.50 11.17 2.93
C ALA A 156 -27.31 11.85 2.22
N VAL A 157 -27.28 13.19 2.19
CA VAL A 157 -26.15 13.95 1.66
C VAL A 157 -24.87 13.67 2.43
N LYS A 158 -24.94 13.57 3.76
CA LYS A 158 -23.82 13.22 4.63
C LYS A 158 -23.29 11.82 4.34
N ALA A 159 -24.18 10.83 4.25
CA ALA A 159 -23.80 9.46 3.90
C ALA A 159 -23.15 9.40 2.51
N PHE A 160 -23.72 10.09 1.53
CA PHE A 160 -23.12 10.21 0.19
C PHE A 160 -21.74 10.89 0.24
N HIS A 161 -21.58 11.94 1.04
CA HIS A 161 -20.30 12.64 1.20
C HIS A 161 -19.21 11.71 1.74
N VAL A 162 -19.52 10.90 2.76
CA VAL A 162 -18.60 9.89 3.30
C VAL A 162 -18.26 8.88 2.23
N VAL A 163 -19.26 8.30 1.57
CA VAL A 163 -19.05 7.28 0.52
C VAL A 163 -18.18 7.83 -0.62
N TRP A 164 -18.48 9.03 -1.12
CA TRP A 164 -17.74 9.61 -2.24
C TRP A 164 -16.26 9.83 -1.94
N TYR A 165 -15.94 10.31 -0.74
CA TYR A 165 -14.56 10.70 -0.38
C TYR A 165 -13.78 9.62 0.37
N TYR A 166 -14.40 8.90 1.31
CA TYR A 166 -13.70 7.87 2.09
C TYR A 166 -13.55 6.56 1.33
N MET A 167 -14.49 6.20 0.45
CA MET A 167 -14.40 4.95 -0.32
C MET A 167 -13.67 5.12 -1.66
N HIS A 168 -12.99 6.25 -1.90
CA HIS A 168 -12.28 6.55 -3.16
C HIS A 168 -13.09 6.26 -4.44
N LEU A 169 -14.42 6.25 -4.36
CA LEU A 169 -15.31 5.83 -5.45
C LEU A 169 -15.16 6.69 -6.72
N ALA A 170 -14.67 7.91 -6.58
CA ALA A 170 -14.34 8.77 -7.72
C ALA A 170 -13.15 8.25 -8.55
N TYR A 171 -12.24 7.48 -7.94
CA TYR A 171 -11.00 6.99 -8.55
C TYR A 171 -10.95 5.45 -8.68
N ASP A 172 -11.83 4.72 -8.00
CA ASP A 172 -11.86 3.26 -8.00
C ASP A 172 -12.72 2.66 -9.13
N SER A 173 -12.56 1.36 -9.36
CA SER A 173 -13.23 0.61 -10.42
C SER A 173 -14.76 0.58 -10.25
N ARG A 174 -15.49 0.53 -11.37
CA ARG A 174 -16.97 0.46 -11.40
C ARG A 174 -17.56 -0.71 -10.59
N ILE A 175 -16.76 -1.75 -10.34
CA ILE A 175 -17.14 -2.90 -9.50
C ILE A 175 -17.48 -2.44 -8.06
N PHE A 176 -16.76 -1.45 -7.54
CA PHE A 176 -16.93 -0.96 -6.17
C PHE A 176 -18.26 -0.19 -6.00
N TRP A 177 -18.72 0.47 -7.06
CA TRP A 177 -20.04 1.11 -7.03
C TRP A 177 -21.17 0.08 -6.99
N LEU A 178 -20.99 -1.06 -7.67
CA LEU A 178 -21.97 -2.15 -7.68
C LEU A 178 -22.09 -2.81 -6.29
N THR A 179 -20.98 -3.05 -5.59
CA THR A 179 -21.01 -3.61 -4.23
C THR A 179 -21.70 -2.68 -3.25
N LEU A 180 -21.55 -1.37 -3.40
CA LEU A 180 -22.27 -0.39 -2.60
C LEU A 180 -23.78 -0.38 -2.91
N ALA A 181 -24.19 -0.61 -4.15
CA ALA A 181 -25.60 -0.63 -4.54
C ALA A 181 -26.39 -1.83 -3.96
N ILE A 182 -25.73 -2.95 -3.68
CA ILE A 182 -26.36 -4.18 -3.15
C ILE A 182 -27.11 -3.95 -1.83
N PRO A 183 -26.50 -3.41 -0.75
CA PRO A 183 -27.22 -3.18 0.51
C PRO A 183 -28.40 -2.21 0.36
N PHE A 184 -28.28 -1.19 -0.49
CA PHE A 184 -29.41 -0.30 -0.80
C PHE A 184 -30.54 -1.04 -1.53
N LEU A 185 -30.21 -1.92 -2.47
CA LEU A 185 -31.17 -2.74 -3.19
C LEU A 185 -31.90 -3.70 -2.23
N ILE A 186 -31.17 -4.36 -1.33
CA ILE A 186 -31.74 -5.26 -0.32
C ILE A 186 -32.64 -4.48 0.64
N GLY A 187 -32.18 -3.34 1.15
CA GLY A 187 -32.97 -2.47 2.03
C GLY A 187 -34.23 -1.95 1.34
N GLY A 188 -34.12 -1.54 0.07
CA GLY A 188 -35.24 -1.11 -0.75
C GLY A 188 -36.27 -2.22 -0.99
N LEU A 189 -35.82 -3.43 -1.30
CA LEU A 189 -36.70 -4.60 -1.41
C LEU A 189 -37.39 -4.92 -0.08
N GLY A 190 -36.69 -4.81 1.05
CA GLY A 190 -37.28 -4.98 2.38
C GLY A 190 -38.37 -3.95 2.68
N LEU A 191 -38.15 -2.69 2.31
CA LEU A 191 -39.14 -1.62 2.42
C LEU A 191 -40.38 -1.89 1.57
N ILE A 192 -40.19 -2.29 0.30
CA ILE A 192 -41.29 -2.64 -0.61
C ILE A 192 -42.08 -3.83 -0.05
N PHE A 193 -41.39 -4.86 0.42
CA PHE A 193 -42.02 -6.02 1.03
C PHE A 193 -42.88 -5.63 2.24
N LEU A 194 -42.35 -4.80 3.14
CA LEU A 194 -43.05 -4.34 4.34
C LEU A 194 -44.28 -3.47 4.00
N MET A 195 -44.22 -2.73 2.90
CA MET A 195 -45.33 -1.93 2.40
C MET A 195 -46.45 -2.78 1.76
N ILE A 196 -46.09 -3.94 1.18
CA ILE A 196 -47.05 -4.87 0.56
C ILE A 196 -47.70 -5.79 1.61
N VAL A 197 -46.94 -6.23 2.62
CA VAL A 197 -47.45 -7.14 3.65
C VAL A 197 -48.39 -6.39 4.60
N PRO A 198 -49.68 -6.79 4.69
CA PRO A 198 -50.62 -6.11 5.57
C PRO A 198 -50.21 -6.30 7.04
N PRO A 199 -50.23 -5.23 7.86
CA PRO A 199 -49.79 -5.29 9.26
C PRO A 199 -50.74 -6.06 10.18
N PHE A 200 -51.96 -6.40 9.71
CA PHE A 200 -53.00 -7.05 10.51
C PHE A 200 -53.39 -8.38 9.87
N GLY A 201 -52.58 -9.40 10.15
CA GLY A 201 -52.82 -10.80 9.75
C GLY A 201 -52.90 -11.73 10.95
N TYR A 202 -53.62 -11.33 12.00
CA TYR A 202 -54.08 -12.18 13.12
C TYR A 202 -55.41 -11.66 13.64
#